data_AF-A0A6J1WCW0-F1
#
_entry.id   AF-A0A6J1WCW0-F1
#
_cell.length_a   1.000
_cell.length_b   1.000
_cell.length_c   1.000
_cell.angle_alpha   90.00
_cell.angle_beta   90.00
_cell.angle_gamma   90.00
#
_symmetry.space_group_name_H-M   'P 1'
#
loop_
_entity.id
_entity.type
_entity.pdbx_description
1 polymer ?
#
loop_
_entity_poly.entity_id
_entity_poly.type
_entity_poly.pdbx_seq_one_letter_code
_entity_poly.pdbx_strand_id
1 'polypeptide(L)'
;MGFEIKRFQGDVDEELICPICSGVLEDPLQAPACEHAFCRACITEWISRQPTCPVDRQAVTSSQLRPVPRILRNLLSRLCTSCDNAPHGCNAVLKLDSLPSHLVECEYNPKRPMPCEAGCGLVIPKDELAEHNCVRELRALIATQQGKLTEYQQELAEQRLVINEHKRELALLKEFMRAMRLSNPTMRALADQMEREEVVRWANSLARARVTRWGGMISTPDDVLQVMMIKRSLSESGCPPHIIDDLMENCHERRWPPGLSSLETRQNNRRLYEKYVCKRVPGKQAVLVLQCDNTHVDEHMMVEPGLVMIFAHGIE
;
A
#
# COMPACT_ATOMS: atom_id res chain seq x y z
N MET A 1 -31.94 17.37 -18.11
CA MET A 1 -31.01 18.47 -17.80
C MET A 1 -31.84 19.57 -17.17
N GLY A 2 -31.64 19.87 -15.88
CA GLY A 2 -32.52 20.75 -15.12
C GLY A 2 -33.79 20.03 -14.63
N PHE A 3 -34.39 20.53 -13.54
CA PHE A 3 -35.63 19.99 -13.00
C PHE A 3 -36.85 20.65 -13.66
N GLU A 4 -37.89 19.87 -13.94
CA GLU A 4 -39.13 20.39 -14.50
C GLU A 4 -39.87 21.29 -13.49
N ILE A 5 -40.26 22.50 -13.91
CA ILE A 5 -40.88 23.51 -13.04
C ILE A 5 -42.18 22.98 -12.41
N LYS A 6 -42.95 22.19 -13.14
CA LYS A 6 -44.23 21.61 -12.69
C LYS A 6 -44.10 20.66 -11.49
N ARG A 7 -42.89 20.21 -11.16
CA ARG A 7 -42.63 19.33 -10.01
C ARG A 7 -42.56 20.07 -8.68
N PHE A 8 -42.33 21.39 -8.73
CA PHE A 8 -42.19 22.21 -7.53
C PHE A 8 -43.54 22.72 -7.04
N GLN A 9 -43.67 22.84 -5.73
CA GLN A 9 -44.83 23.46 -5.10
C GLN A 9 -44.60 24.96 -4.91
N GLY A 10 -45.51 25.75 -5.48
CA GLY A 10 -45.45 27.21 -5.47
C GLY A 10 -44.80 27.79 -6.71
N ASP A 11 -44.69 29.12 -6.74
CA ASP A 11 -44.02 29.85 -7.82
C ASP A 11 -42.50 29.71 -7.65
N VAL A 12 -41.82 29.32 -8.73
CA VAL A 12 -40.36 29.28 -8.79
C VAL A 12 -39.87 30.61 -9.36
N ASP A 13 -39.01 31.31 -8.61
CA ASP A 13 -38.40 32.56 -9.07
C ASP A 13 -37.68 32.37 -10.41
N GLU A 14 -37.86 33.33 -11.34
CA GLU A 14 -37.27 33.26 -12.69
C GLU A 14 -35.73 33.22 -12.66
N GLU A 15 -35.10 33.79 -11.64
CA GLU A 15 -33.65 33.76 -11.40
C GLU A 15 -33.11 32.34 -11.13
N LEU A 16 -34.00 31.39 -10.81
CA LEU A 16 -33.67 29.99 -10.55
C LEU A 16 -33.87 29.09 -11.78
N ILE A 17 -34.25 29.68 -12.93
CA ILE A 17 -34.52 28.97 -14.16
C ILE A 17 -33.31 29.07 -15.10
N CYS A 18 -32.88 27.92 -15.62
CA CYS A 18 -31.80 27.84 -16.60
C CYS A 18 -32.28 28.37 -17.96
N PRO A 19 -31.63 29.39 -18.57
CA PRO A 19 -32.02 29.92 -19.88
C PRO A 19 -31.86 28.94 -21.05
N ILE A 20 -31.12 27.84 -20.88
CA ILE A 20 -30.86 26.85 -21.94
C ILE A 20 -31.94 25.77 -21.98
N CYS A 21 -32.25 25.17 -20.81
CA CYS A 21 -33.22 24.08 -20.72
C CYS A 21 -34.60 24.52 -20.22
N SER A 22 -34.76 25.79 -19.84
CA SER A 22 -35.98 26.37 -19.28
C SER A 22 -36.54 25.62 -18.06
N GLY A 23 -35.68 24.86 -17.36
CA GLY A 23 -35.99 24.15 -16.12
C GLY A 23 -35.30 24.79 -14.93
N VAL A 24 -35.69 24.39 -13.72
CA VAL A 24 -35.02 24.82 -12.48
C VAL A 24 -33.59 24.31 -12.48
N LEU A 25 -32.67 25.19 -12.10
CA LEU A 25 -31.23 24.97 -12.10
C LEU A 25 -30.82 23.69 -11.35
N GLU A 26 -30.13 22.78 -12.06
CA GLU A 26 -29.55 21.54 -11.54
C GLU A 26 -28.02 21.65 -11.56
N ASP A 27 -27.41 21.51 -10.38
CA ASP A 27 -25.98 21.78 -10.14
C ASP A 27 -25.47 23.04 -10.88
N PRO A 28 -25.94 24.23 -10.47
CA PRO A 28 -25.73 25.42 -11.26
C PRO A 28 -24.31 25.99 -11.19
N LEU A 29 -23.85 26.43 -12.35
CA LEU A 29 -22.62 27.19 -12.54
C LEU A 29 -22.94 28.60 -13.03
N GLN A 30 -22.11 29.55 -12.63
CA GLN A 30 -22.19 30.95 -12.98
C GLN A 30 -21.00 31.36 -13.84
N ALA A 31 -21.26 32.14 -14.89
CA ALA A 31 -20.22 32.84 -15.63
C ALA A 31 -19.75 34.07 -14.84
N PRO A 32 -18.45 34.22 -14.52
CA PRO A 32 -17.98 35.27 -13.61
C PRO A 32 -18.02 36.69 -14.19
N ALA A 33 -18.04 36.84 -15.52
CA ALA A 33 -18.02 38.15 -16.18
C ALA A 33 -19.42 38.78 -16.32
N CYS A 34 -20.46 37.95 -16.48
CA CYS A 34 -21.83 38.39 -16.73
C CYS A 34 -22.85 37.87 -15.73
N GLU A 35 -22.41 37.11 -14.73
CA GLU A 35 -23.20 36.62 -13.60
C GLU A 35 -24.42 35.73 -13.95
N HIS A 36 -24.59 35.35 -15.22
CA HIS A 36 -25.64 34.40 -15.64
C HIS A 36 -25.38 32.98 -15.13
N ALA A 37 -26.43 32.34 -14.62
CA ALA A 37 -26.40 30.98 -14.07
C ALA A 37 -27.06 29.95 -15.01
N PHE A 38 -26.47 28.76 -15.08
CA PHE A 38 -26.91 27.66 -15.95
C PHE A 38 -26.70 26.31 -15.25
N CYS A 39 -27.45 25.28 -15.63
CA CYS A 39 -27.13 23.90 -15.21
C CYS A 39 -25.74 23.50 -15.72
N ARG A 40 -24.92 22.83 -14.89
CA ARG A 40 -23.56 22.39 -15.27
C ARG A 40 -23.53 21.71 -16.62
N ALA A 41 -24.43 20.75 -16.85
CA ALA A 41 -24.45 19.98 -18.08
C ALA A 41 -24.87 20.82 -19.30
N CYS A 42 -25.82 21.75 -19.14
CA CYS A 42 -26.26 22.65 -20.21
C CYS A 42 -25.15 23.60 -20.67
N ILE A 43 -24.47 24.28 -19.74
CA ILE A 43 -23.41 25.24 -20.10
C ILE A 43 -22.16 24.52 -20.62
N THR A 44 -21.85 23.33 -20.10
CA THR A 44 -20.72 22.53 -20.57
C THR A 44 -20.93 22.08 -22.03
N GLU A 45 -22.13 21.60 -22.37
CA GLU A 45 -22.47 21.26 -23.75
C GLU A 45 -22.41 22.49 -24.67
N TRP A 46 -22.96 23.63 -24.23
CA TRP A 46 -22.92 24.86 -25.02
C TRP A 46 -21.48 25.32 -25.31
N ILE A 47 -20.64 25.43 -24.27
CA ILE A 47 -19.25 25.90 -24.39
C ILE A 47 -18.41 24.98 -25.29
N SER A 48 -18.68 23.67 -25.28
CA SER A 48 -18.01 22.72 -26.18
C SER A 48 -18.25 23.02 -27.66
N ARG A 49 -19.37 23.65 -28.00
CA ARG A 49 -19.73 24.05 -29.37
C ARG A 49 -19.33 25.50 -29.64
N GLN A 50 -19.61 26.40 -28.69
CA GLN A 50 -19.37 27.84 -28.79
C GLN A 50 -18.93 28.38 -27.42
N PRO A 51 -17.68 28.86 -27.25
CA PRO A 51 -17.14 29.33 -25.97
C PRO A 51 -17.63 30.76 -25.63
N THR A 52 -18.96 30.93 -25.63
CA THR A 52 -19.64 32.19 -25.33
C THR A 52 -20.81 31.93 -24.37
N CYS A 53 -21.19 32.95 -23.61
CA CYS A 53 -22.40 32.91 -22.79
C CYS A 53 -23.65 32.90 -23.69
N PRO A 54 -24.62 31.99 -23.46
CA PRO A 54 -25.85 31.92 -24.24
C PRO A 54 -26.74 33.17 -24.20
N VAL A 55 -26.64 33.98 -23.14
CA VAL A 55 -27.53 35.13 -22.92
C VAL A 55 -26.99 36.42 -23.55
N ASP A 56 -25.72 36.73 -23.33
CA ASP A 56 -25.11 38.01 -23.71
C ASP A 56 -23.88 37.87 -24.64
N ARG A 57 -23.56 36.63 -25.06
CA ARG A 57 -22.49 36.29 -26.00
C ARG A 57 -21.08 36.68 -25.56
N GLN A 58 -20.88 37.03 -24.29
CA GLN A 58 -19.54 37.26 -23.75
C GLN A 58 -18.69 35.99 -23.82
N ALA A 59 -17.38 36.12 -24.05
CA ALA A 59 -16.48 34.97 -24.12
C ALA A 59 -16.38 34.28 -22.76
N VAL A 60 -16.67 32.97 -22.71
CA VAL A 60 -16.63 32.17 -21.48
C VAL A 60 -16.00 30.81 -21.79
N THR A 61 -15.07 30.40 -20.95
CA THR A 61 -14.44 29.07 -21.03
C THR A 61 -14.83 28.20 -19.83
N SER A 62 -14.77 26.88 -19.99
CA SER A 62 -15.17 25.93 -18.94
C SER A 62 -14.40 26.08 -17.63
N SER A 63 -13.13 26.49 -17.70
CA SER A 63 -12.28 26.73 -16.52
C SER A 63 -12.62 28.01 -15.74
N GLN A 64 -13.35 28.93 -16.37
CA GLN A 64 -13.75 30.19 -15.74
C GLN A 64 -15.08 30.08 -14.99
N LEU A 65 -15.89 29.06 -15.26
CA LEU A 65 -17.16 28.84 -14.59
C LEU A 65 -16.94 28.62 -13.09
N ARG A 66 -17.78 29.27 -12.27
CA ARG A 66 -17.74 29.15 -10.82
C ARG A 66 -19.05 28.58 -10.29
N PRO A 67 -19.06 27.91 -9.14
CA PRO A 67 -20.31 27.59 -8.46
C PRO A 67 -21.09 28.87 -8.16
N VAL A 68 -22.41 28.82 -8.25
CA VAL A 68 -23.27 29.98 -7.94
C VAL A 68 -23.09 30.46 -6.49
N PRO A 69 -23.36 31.76 -6.22
CA PRO A 69 -23.32 32.32 -4.88
C PRO A 69 -24.21 31.56 -3.88
N ARG A 70 -23.82 31.59 -2.60
CA ARG A 70 -24.54 30.88 -1.53
C ARG A 70 -26.02 31.26 -1.45
N ILE A 71 -26.37 32.51 -1.75
CA ILE A 71 -27.76 32.96 -1.70
C ILE A 71 -28.65 32.23 -2.70
N LEU A 72 -28.18 32.05 -3.94
CA LEU A 72 -28.89 31.32 -4.99
C LEU A 72 -29.02 29.84 -4.65
N ARG A 73 -27.95 29.25 -4.10
CA ARG A 73 -27.98 27.87 -3.61
C ARG A 73 -29.00 27.69 -2.49
N ASN A 74 -29.04 28.61 -1.53
CA ASN A 74 -30.00 28.57 -0.43
C ASN A 74 -31.45 28.74 -0.93
N LEU A 75 -31.68 29.59 -1.94
CA LEU A 75 -32.97 29.73 -2.59
C LEU A 75 -33.42 28.42 -3.24
N LEU A 76 -32.54 27.79 -4.04
CA LEU A 76 -32.79 26.46 -4.63
C LEU A 76 -33.06 25.40 -3.56
N SER A 77 -32.28 25.36 -2.49
CA SER A 77 -32.44 24.40 -1.39
C SER A 77 -33.76 24.57 -0.64
N ARG A 78 -34.41 25.74 -0.69
CA ARG A 78 -35.71 25.98 -0.04
C ARG A 78 -36.91 25.56 -0.90
N LEU A 79 -36.72 25.38 -2.19
CA LEU A 79 -37.79 24.95 -3.09
C LEU A 79 -38.31 23.57 -2.65
N CYS A 80 -39.63 23.42 -2.58
CA CYS A 80 -40.27 22.16 -2.25
C CYS A 80 -40.67 21.43 -3.54
N THR A 81 -40.33 20.15 -3.65
CA THR A 81 -40.61 19.30 -4.80
C THR A 81 -41.21 17.97 -4.37
N SER A 82 -42.00 17.36 -5.25
CA SER A 82 -42.51 16.01 -5.04
C SER A 82 -41.44 14.95 -5.36
N CYS A 83 -41.49 13.86 -4.59
CA CYS A 83 -40.63 12.70 -4.81
C CYS A 83 -40.82 12.11 -6.22
N ASP A 84 -39.73 11.71 -6.87
CA ASP A 84 -39.72 11.03 -8.18
C ASP A 84 -40.54 9.72 -8.17
N ASN A 85 -40.71 9.11 -6.99
CA ASN A 85 -41.52 7.92 -6.78
C ASN A 85 -42.99 8.23 -6.44
N ALA A 86 -43.48 9.45 -6.68
CA ALA A 86 -44.90 9.79 -6.64
C ALA A 86 -45.82 8.84 -7.43
N PRO A 87 -45.50 8.41 -8.67
CA PRO A 87 -46.33 7.41 -9.37
C PRO A 87 -46.37 6.04 -8.68
N HIS A 88 -45.37 5.73 -7.84
CA HIS A 88 -45.31 4.49 -7.05
C HIS A 88 -45.97 4.64 -5.67
N GLY A 89 -46.59 5.80 -5.37
CA GLY A 89 -47.34 6.05 -4.15
C GLY A 89 -46.64 6.97 -3.13
N CYS A 90 -45.47 7.53 -3.44
CA CYS A 90 -44.81 8.47 -2.52
C CYS A 90 -45.43 9.87 -2.59
N ASN A 91 -46.21 10.24 -1.57
CA ASN A 91 -46.80 11.58 -1.47
C ASN A 91 -45.89 12.59 -0.74
N ALA A 92 -44.60 12.27 -0.55
CA ALA A 92 -43.68 13.13 0.19
C ALA A 92 -43.37 14.41 -0.61
N VAL A 93 -43.54 15.54 0.06
CA VAL A 93 -43.15 16.87 -0.42
C VAL A 93 -41.96 17.32 0.41
N LEU A 94 -40.84 17.53 -0.25
CA LEU A 94 -39.55 17.70 0.42
C LEU A 94 -38.82 18.90 -0.17
N LYS A 95 -37.94 19.49 0.62
CA LYS A 95 -36.98 20.46 0.11
C LYS A 95 -36.07 19.80 -0.93
N LEU A 96 -35.73 20.53 -1.98
CA LEU A 96 -34.86 20.04 -3.06
C LEU A 96 -33.53 19.49 -2.52
N ASP A 97 -32.98 20.11 -1.48
CA ASP A 97 -31.76 19.68 -0.80
C ASP A 97 -31.90 18.31 -0.10
N SER A 98 -33.10 17.98 0.38
CA SER A 98 -33.40 16.73 1.08
C SER A 98 -33.90 15.62 0.14
N LEU A 99 -34.17 15.93 -1.13
CA LEU A 99 -34.65 14.98 -2.12
C LEU A 99 -33.65 13.83 -2.36
N PRO A 100 -32.33 14.05 -2.54
CA PRO A 100 -31.38 12.97 -2.77
C PRO A 100 -31.33 11.95 -1.63
N SER A 101 -31.32 12.44 -0.38
CA SER A 101 -31.35 11.58 0.80
C SER A 101 -32.64 10.76 0.87
N HIS A 102 -33.78 11.39 0.59
CA HIS A 102 -35.05 10.68 0.57
C HIS A 102 -35.12 9.61 -0.53
N LEU A 103 -34.61 9.85 -1.74
CA LEU A 103 -34.67 8.85 -2.82
C LEU A 103 -33.96 7.53 -2.48
N VAL A 104 -32.90 7.60 -1.67
CA VAL A 104 -32.18 6.41 -1.17
C VAL A 104 -33.02 5.63 -0.15
N GLU A 105 -33.74 6.33 0.72
CA GLU A 105 -34.51 5.73 1.82
C GLU A 105 -35.99 5.49 1.48
N CYS A 106 -36.47 6.02 0.35
CA CYS A 106 -37.88 6.04 -0.03
C CYS A 106 -38.45 4.62 -0.08
N GLU A 107 -39.47 4.36 0.74
CA GLU A 107 -40.12 3.05 0.83
C GLU A 107 -40.82 2.64 -0.47
N TYR A 108 -41.20 3.61 -1.28
CA TYR A 108 -41.86 3.42 -2.59
C TYR A 108 -40.87 3.40 -3.76
N ASN A 109 -39.56 3.41 -3.51
CA ASN A 109 -38.56 3.25 -4.55
C ASN A 109 -38.58 1.78 -5.04
N PRO A 110 -38.99 1.49 -6.29
CA PRO A 110 -39.05 0.13 -6.81
C PRO A 110 -37.66 -0.51 -6.89
N LYS A 111 -36.63 0.29 -7.17
CA LYS A 111 -35.24 -0.15 -7.25
C LYS A 111 -34.53 -0.20 -5.92
N ARG A 112 -35.25 0.01 -4.80
CA ARG A 112 -34.64 -0.03 -3.47
C ARG A 112 -34.00 -1.42 -3.27
N PRO A 113 -32.69 -1.50 -2.99
CA PRO A 113 -32.03 -2.76 -2.72
C PRO A 113 -32.56 -3.33 -1.40
N MET A 114 -33.24 -4.47 -1.49
CA MET A 114 -33.77 -5.20 -0.34
C MET A 114 -33.07 -6.56 -0.24
N PRO A 115 -32.61 -6.97 0.96
CA PRO A 115 -32.15 -8.33 1.14
C PRO A 115 -33.32 -9.28 0.94
N CYS A 116 -33.07 -10.42 0.30
CA CYS A 116 -34.09 -11.44 0.13
C CYS A 116 -34.61 -11.95 1.49
N GLU A 117 -35.92 -11.87 1.70
CA GLU A 117 -36.60 -12.30 2.92
C GLU A 117 -36.54 -13.83 3.14
N ALA A 118 -36.39 -14.61 2.07
CA ALA A 118 -36.24 -16.05 2.13
C ALA A 118 -34.81 -16.51 2.50
N GLY A 119 -33.92 -15.57 2.84
CA GLY A 119 -32.62 -15.88 3.46
C GLY A 119 -31.52 -16.31 2.49
N CYS A 120 -31.65 -16.04 1.18
CA CYS A 120 -30.58 -16.36 0.21
C CYS A 120 -29.39 -15.39 0.27
N GLY A 121 -29.51 -14.28 1.01
CA GLY A 121 -28.45 -13.28 1.19
C GLY A 121 -28.20 -12.38 -0.04
N LEU A 122 -28.95 -12.56 -1.13
CA LEU A 122 -28.89 -11.68 -2.30
C LEU A 122 -29.62 -10.37 -2.04
N VAL A 123 -29.06 -9.28 -2.56
CA VAL A 123 -29.66 -7.94 -2.55
C VAL A 123 -30.36 -7.74 -3.88
N ILE A 124 -31.67 -7.50 -3.83
CA ILE A 124 -32.55 -7.52 -5.00
C ILE A 124 -33.39 -6.24 -4.99
N PRO A 125 -33.64 -5.61 -6.15
CA PRO A 125 -34.64 -4.56 -6.26
C PRO A 125 -36.01 -4.97 -5.70
N LYS A 126 -36.72 -4.05 -5.04
CA LYS A 126 -38.01 -4.31 -4.39
C LYS A 126 -39.09 -4.76 -5.40
N ASP A 127 -39.07 -4.26 -6.62
CA ASP A 127 -39.96 -4.66 -7.71
C ASP A 127 -39.72 -6.09 -8.20
N GLU A 128 -38.46 -6.51 -8.27
CA GLU A 128 -38.06 -7.87 -8.69
C GLU A 128 -38.20 -8.92 -7.58
N LEU A 129 -38.45 -8.50 -6.33
CA LEU A 129 -38.56 -9.41 -5.18
C LEU A 129 -39.71 -10.42 -5.33
N ALA A 130 -40.82 -10.03 -5.96
CA ALA A 130 -41.99 -10.90 -6.16
C ALA A 130 -41.71 -12.08 -7.10
N GLU A 131 -40.80 -11.90 -8.06
CA GLU A 131 -40.42 -12.92 -9.05
C GLU A 131 -39.12 -13.65 -8.68
N HIS A 132 -38.54 -13.33 -7.53
CA HIS A 132 -37.26 -13.89 -7.12
C HIS A 132 -37.35 -15.38 -6.78
N ASN A 133 -36.50 -16.18 -7.44
CA ASN A 133 -36.29 -17.59 -7.11
C ASN A 133 -34.89 -17.82 -6.55
N CYS A 134 -34.78 -17.94 -5.22
CA CYS A 134 -33.51 -18.12 -4.52
C CYS A 134 -32.66 -19.26 -5.09
N VAL A 135 -33.28 -20.40 -5.41
CA VAL A 135 -32.56 -21.60 -5.84
C VAL A 135 -31.95 -21.40 -7.22
N ARG A 136 -32.66 -20.75 -8.14
CA ARG A 136 -32.17 -20.45 -9.48
C ARG A 136 -30.99 -19.47 -9.43
N GLU A 137 -31.14 -18.37 -8.70
CA GLU A 137 -30.10 -17.34 -8.60
C GLU A 137 -28.85 -17.87 -7.88
N LEU A 138 -29.01 -18.63 -6.80
CA LEU A 138 -27.88 -19.25 -6.11
C LEU A 138 -27.16 -20.28 -6.98
N ARG A 139 -27.88 -21.09 -7.77
CA ARG A 139 -27.26 -22.02 -8.72
C ARG A 139 -26.49 -21.30 -9.82
N ALA A 140 -27.06 -20.22 -10.36
CA ALA A 140 -26.38 -19.38 -11.35
C ALA A 140 -25.11 -18.76 -10.75
N LEU A 141 -25.19 -18.21 -9.54
CA LEU A 141 -24.05 -17.64 -8.83
C LEU A 141 -22.96 -18.69 -8.59
N ILE A 142 -23.32 -19.89 -8.13
CA ILE A 142 -22.37 -21.00 -7.93
C ILE A 142 -21.72 -21.38 -9.26
N ALA A 143 -22.48 -21.49 -10.35
CA ALA A 143 -21.93 -21.80 -11.66
C ALA A 143 -20.95 -20.72 -12.15
N THR A 144 -21.29 -19.44 -11.98
CA THR A 144 -20.38 -18.33 -12.31
C THR A 144 -19.12 -18.34 -11.44
N GLN A 145 -19.26 -18.60 -10.14
CA GLN A 145 -18.12 -18.71 -9.23
C GLN A 145 -17.22 -19.90 -9.59
N GLN A 146 -17.80 -21.04 -9.94
CA GLN A 146 -17.05 -22.21 -10.42
C GLN A 146 -16.28 -21.89 -11.70
N GLY A 147 -16.90 -21.19 -12.66
CA GLY A 147 -16.22 -20.72 -13.87
C GLY A 147 -15.01 -19.82 -13.57
N LYS A 148 -15.19 -18.81 -12.73
CA LYS A 148 -14.10 -17.92 -12.29
C LYS A 148 -12.99 -18.67 -11.56
N LEU A 149 -13.33 -19.64 -10.72
CA LEU A 149 -12.34 -20.49 -10.05
C LEU A 149 -11.52 -21.29 -11.06
N THR A 150 -12.15 -21.82 -12.12
CA THR A 150 -11.42 -22.54 -13.17
C THR A 150 -10.51 -21.62 -13.97
N GLU A 151 -10.95 -20.40 -14.29
CA GLU A 151 -10.12 -19.39 -14.96
C GLU A 151 -8.90 -19.03 -14.10
N TYR A 152 -9.10 -18.71 -12.82
CA TYR A 152 -7.99 -18.44 -11.91
C TYR A 152 -7.03 -19.63 -11.73
N GLN A 153 -7.54 -20.86 -11.73
CA GLN A 153 -6.70 -22.06 -11.69
C GLN A 153 -5.83 -22.19 -12.94
N GLN A 154 -6.37 -21.85 -14.12
CA GLN A 154 -5.59 -21.83 -15.36
C GLN A 154 -4.53 -20.73 -15.35
N GLU A 155 -4.88 -19.51 -14.97
CA GLU A 155 -3.92 -18.40 -14.84
C GLU A 155 -2.78 -18.73 -13.86
N LEU A 156 -3.09 -19.34 -12.72
CA LEU A 156 -2.08 -19.78 -11.76
C LEU A 156 -1.16 -20.87 -12.33
N ALA A 157 -1.70 -21.79 -13.13
CA ALA A 157 -0.92 -22.82 -13.79
C ALA A 157 0.04 -22.20 -14.82
N GLU A 158 -0.42 -21.24 -15.62
CA GLU A 158 0.38 -20.49 -16.59
C GLU A 158 1.49 -19.68 -15.90
N GLN A 159 1.14 -18.92 -14.86
CA GLN A 159 2.12 -18.16 -14.08
C GLN A 159 3.18 -19.08 -13.47
N ARG A 160 2.80 -20.28 -13.01
CA ARG A 160 3.75 -21.25 -12.48
C ARG A 160 4.73 -21.74 -13.55
N LEU A 161 4.28 -21.92 -14.79
CA LEU A 161 5.16 -22.27 -15.92
C LEU A 161 6.15 -21.14 -16.21
N VAL A 162 5.67 -19.90 -16.29
CA VAL A 162 6.53 -18.70 -16.50
C VAL A 162 7.57 -18.56 -15.39
N ILE A 163 7.17 -18.73 -14.12
CA ILE A 163 8.10 -18.69 -12.99
C ILE A 163 9.17 -19.79 -13.11
N ASN A 164 8.78 -20.99 -13.54
CA ASN A 164 9.74 -22.08 -13.72
C ASN A 164 10.72 -21.80 -14.87
N GLU A 165 10.26 -21.16 -15.93
CA GLU A 165 11.12 -20.71 -17.04
C GLU A 165 12.11 -19.65 -16.59
N HIS A 166 11.64 -18.57 -15.96
CA HIS A 166 12.52 -17.54 -15.39
C HIS A 166 13.52 -18.12 -14.38
N LYS A 167 13.14 -19.11 -13.58
CA LYS A 167 14.07 -19.81 -12.67
C LYS A 167 15.18 -20.55 -13.42
N ARG A 168 14.87 -21.15 -14.58
CA ARG A 168 15.88 -21.82 -15.43
C ARG A 168 16.82 -20.80 -16.07
N GLU A 169 16.29 -19.70 -16.60
CA GLU A 169 17.10 -18.61 -17.16
C GLU A 169 18.03 -18.00 -16.09
N LEU A 170 17.51 -17.75 -14.89
CA LEU A 170 18.31 -17.26 -13.76
C LEU A 170 19.40 -18.26 -13.36
N ALA A 171 19.13 -19.57 -13.42
CA ALA A 171 20.14 -20.59 -13.16
C ALA A 171 21.27 -20.56 -14.20
N LEU A 172 20.94 -20.45 -15.48
CA LEU A 172 21.92 -20.31 -16.56
C LEU A 172 22.73 -19.02 -16.42
N LEU A 173 22.09 -17.90 -16.11
CA LEU A 173 22.77 -16.63 -15.86
C LEU A 173 23.74 -16.73 -14.67
N LYS A 174 23.33 -17.41 -13.59
CA LYS A 174 24.21 -17.69 -12.44
C LYS A 174 25.42 -18.53 -12.84
N GLU A 175 25.24 -19.57 -13.66
CA GLU A 175 26.36 -20.39 -14.16
C GLU A 175 27.29 -19.60 -15.06
N PHE A 176 26.74 -18.79 -15.97
CA PHE A 176 27.51 -17.90 -16.83
C PHE A 176 28.33 -16.89 -16.01
N MET A 177 27.72 -16.26 -15.00
CA MET A 177 28.44 -15.37 -14.07
C MET A 177 29.56 -16.10 -13.33
N ARG A 178 29.34 -17.34 -12.86
CA ARG A 178 30.40 -18.15 -12.23
C ARG A 178 31.55 -18.43 -13.19
N ALA A 179 31.26 -18.82 -14.43
CA ALA A 179 32.28 -19.07 -15.44
C ALA A 179 33.07 -17.80 -15.77
N MET A 180 32.39 -16.65 -15.90
CA MET A 180 33.02 -15.33 -16.09
C MET A 180 33.91 -14.92 -14.91
N ARG A 181 33.51 -15.20 -13.66
CA ARG A 181 34.36 -14.97 -12.47
C ARG A 181 35.64 -15.82 -12.50
N LEU A 182 35.59 -17.01 -13.11
CA LEU A 182 36.76 -17.90 -13.21
C LEU A 182 37.72 -17.46 -14.32
N SER A 183 37.19 -17.01 -15.47
CA SER A 183 37.99 -16.67 -16.66
C SER A 183 38.53 -15.24 -16.67
N ASN A 184 37.85 -14.29 -16.03
CA ASN A 184 38.23 -12.88 -16.08
C ASN A 184 38.55 -12.30 -14.68
N PRO A 185 39.81 -11.92 -14.41
CA PRO A 185 40.22 -11.30 -13.14
C PRO A 185 39.44 -10.02 -12.80
N THR A 186 39.07 -9.21 -13.80
CA THR A 186 38.31 -7.97 -13.54
C THR A 186 36.88 -8.25 -13.09
N MET A 187 36.25 -9.28 -13.67
CA MET A 187 34.90 -9.71 -13.26
C MET A 187 34.90 -10.32 -11.85
N ARG A 188 35.98 -11.02 -11.47
CA ARG A 188 36.16 -11.50 -10.09
C ARG A 188 36.30 -10.32 -9.12
N ALA A 189 37.18 -9.37 -9.43
CA ALA A 189 37.37 -8.19 -8.60
C ALA A 189 36.08 -7.36 -8.44
N LEU A 190 35.30 -7.19 -9.52
CA LEU A 190 33.99 -6.52 -9.45
C LEU A 190 32.99 -7.29 -8.58
N ALA A 191 32.93 -8.62 -8.71
CA ALA A 191 32.07 -9.45 -7.87
C ALA A 191 32.46 -9.35 -6.38
N ASP A 192 33.75 -9.47 -6.07
CA ASP A 192 34.27 -9.36 -4.70
C ASP A 192 34.06 -7.94 -4.13
N GLN A 193 34.09 -6.91 -4.99
CA GLN A 193 33.77 -5.54 -4.61
C GLN A 193 32.27 -5.40 -4.30
N MET A 194 31.40 -5.93 -5.14
CA MET A 194 29.94 -5.89 -4.92
C MET A 194 29.53 -6.62 -3.65
N GLU A 195 30.13 -7.79 -3.38
CA GLU A 195 29.90 -8.56 -2.15
C GLU A 195 30.35 -7.76 -0.92
N ARG A 196 31.53 -7.12 -0.97
CA ARG A 196 32.00 -6.22 0.10
C ARG A 196 31.10 -5.00 0.30
N GLU A 197 30.62 -4.36 -0.77
CA GLU A 197 29.70 -3.23 -0.70
C GLU A 197 28.32 -3.63 -0.13
N GLU A 198 27.87 -4.85 -0.37
CA GLU A 198 26.67 -5.42 0.25
C GLU A 198 26.84 -5.54 1.77
N VAL A 199 27.96 -6.10 2.23
CA VAL A 199 28.28 -6.22 3.66
C VAL A 199 28.35 -4.84 4.33
N VAL A 200 29.00 -3.85 3.70
CA VAL A 200 29.07 -2.48 4.23
C VAL A 200 27.70 -1.82 4.32
N ARG A 201 26.84 -1.96 3.30
CA ARG A 201 25.48 -1.44 3.33
C ARG A 201 24.65 -2.08 4.44
N TRP A 202 24.76 -3.39 4.61
CA TRP A 202 24.09 -4.10 5.71
C TRP A 202 24.64 -3.69 7.09
N ALA A 203 25.96 -3.58 7.26
CA ALA A 203 26.58 -3.12 8.50
C ALA A 203 26.06 -1.72 8.92
N ASN A 204 25.85 -0.84 7.94
CA ASN A 204 25.32 0.51 8.16
C ASN A 204 23.83 0.54 8.52
N SER A 205 23.05 -0.49 8.19
CA SER A 205 21.63 -0.57 8.58
C SER A 205 21.44 -1.01 10.05
N LEU A 206 22.46 -1.66 10.63
CA LEU A 206 22.42 -2.13 12.01
C LEU A 206 22.70 -1.01 13.03
N ALA A 207 21.98 -1.04 14.15
CA ALA A 207 22.22 -0.14 15.27
C ALA A 207 23.58 -0.41 15.92
N ARG A 208 24.30 0.66 16.31
CA ARG A 208 25.52 0.53 17.12
C ARG A 208 25.16 0.06 18.52
N ALA A 209 26.01 -0.79 19.08
CA ALA A 209 25.87 -1.33 20.43
C ALA A 209 27.05 -0.89 21.29
N ARG A 210 26.81 -0.72 22.60
CA ARG A 210 27.85 -0.54 23.60
C ARG A 210 27.86 -1.73 24.55
N VAL A 211 29.00 -2.42 24.62
CA VAL A 211 29.20 -3.51 25.59
C VAL A 211 29.77 -2.94 26.87
N THR A 212 29.00 -3.03 27.96
CA THR A 212 29.39 -2.53 29.29
C THR A 212 30.09 -3.58 30.14
N ARG A 213 29.83 -4.87 29.88
CA ARG A 213 30.36 -6.00 30.66
C ARG A 213 31.02 -7.06 29.81
N TRP A 214 32.26 -6.79 29.40
CA TRP A 214 33.07 -7.72 28.61
C TRP A 214 33.32 -9.08 29.28
N GLY A 215 33.32 -9.15 30.62
CA GLY A 215 33.49 -10.41 31.37
C GLY A 215 32.28 -11.35 31.31
N GLY A 216 31.11 -10.89 30.84
CA GLY A 216 29.91 -11.72 30.65
C GLY A 216 29.84 -12.38 29.27
N MET A 217 30.95 -12.37 28.53
CA MET A 217 31.06 -12.98 27.20
C MET A 217 30.98 -14.49 27.29
N ILE A 218 30.12 -15.09 26.48
CA ILE A 218 29.96 -16.54 26.35
C ILE A 218 30.88 -16.98 25.20
N SER A 219 31.99 -17.64 25.51
CA SER A 219 33.01 -18.04 24.54
C SER A 219 32.77 -19.43 23.91
N THR A 220 31.95 -20.24 24.57
CA THR A 220 31.52 -21.57 24.13
C THR A 220 29.99 -21.64 24.15
N PRO A 221 29.29 -20.97 23.20
CA PRO A 221 27.84 -21.02 23.16
C PRO A 221 27.33 -22.41 22.78
N ASP A 222 26.18 -22.81 23.31
CA ASP A 222 25.58 -24.11 22.95
C ASP A 222 25.19 -24.14 21.46
N ASP A 223 25.72 -25.13 20.75
CA ASP A 223 25.67 -25.23 19.27
C ASP A 223 24.25 -25.22 18.69
N VAL A 224 23.25 -25.73 19.42
CA VAL A 224 21.91 -25.96 18.85
C VAL A 224 20.97 -24.80 19.07
N LEU A 225 20.95 -24.20 20.27
CA LEU A 225 19.93 -23.20 20.61
C LEU A 225 20.42 -21.77 20.43
N GLN A 226 21.62 -21.45 20.90
CA GLN A 226 22.11 -20.07 20.86
C GLN A 226 22.54 -19.69 19.44
N VAL A 227 23.31 -20.55 18.78
CA VAL A 227 23.79 -20.32 17.41
C VAL A 227 22.63 -20.29 16.40
N MET A 228 21.67 -21.22 16.49
CA MET A 228 20.52 -21.24 15.59
C MET A 228 19.60 -20.02 15.77
N MET A 229 19.38 -19.57 17.01
CA MET A 229 18.61 -18.36 17.28
C MET A 229 19.29 -17.11 16.74
N ILE A 230 20.61 -17.00 16.84
CA ILE A 230 21.35 -15.87 16.31
C ILE A 230 21.38 -15.91 14.78
N LYS A 231 21.63 -17.08 14.18
CA LYS A 231 21.58 -17.28 12.73
C LYS A 231 20.23 -16.80 12.17
N ARG A 232 19.13 -17.19 12.81
CA ARG A 232 17.78 -16.74 12.44
C ARG A 232 17.63 -15.22 12.56
N SER A 233 18.04 -14.62 13.67
CA SER A 233 17.96 -13.17 13.85
C SER A 233 18.82 -12.39 12.85
N LEU A 234 19.98 -12.93 12.45
CA LEU A 234 20.81 -12.35 11.39
C LEU A 234 20.13 -12.45 10.03
N SER A 235 19.54 -13.60 9.68
CA SER A 235 18.77 -13.76 8.44
C SER A 235 17.58 -12.80 8.39
N GLU A 236 16.83 -12.65 9.49
CA GLU A 236 15.71 -11.70 9.60
C GLU A 236 16.17 -10.23 9.50
N SER A 237 17.40 -9.92 9.93
CA SER A 237 18.01 -8.60 9.78
C SER A 237 18.55 -8.29 8.37
N GLY A 238 18.38 -9.22 7.42
CA GLY A 238 18.86 -9.06 6.04
C GLY A 238 20.37 -9.28 5.88
N CYS A 239 20.99 -10.11 6.73
CA CYS A 239 22.40 -10.45 6.59
C CYS A 239 22.68 -11.13 5.23
N PRO A 240 23.74 -10.74 4.50
CA PRO A 240 24.10 -11.36 3.24
C PRO A 240 24.36 -12.87 3.41
N PRO A 241 23.74 -13.74 2.60
CA PRO A 241 23.77 -15.19 2.83
C PRO A 241 25.15 -15.82 2.71
N HIS A 242 26.08 -15.16 2.00
CA HIS A 242 27.45 -15.64 1.82
C HIS A 242 28.33 -15.47 3.07
N ILE A 243 27.98 -14.60 4.03
CA ILE A 243 28.76 -14.39 5.27
C ILE A 243 28.12 -15.01 6.52
N ILE A 244 26.85 -15.42 6.45
CA ILE A 244 26.10 -15.87 7.64
C ILE A 244 26.78 -17.07 8.30
N ASP A 245 27.18 -18.07 7.51
CA ASP A 245 27.76 -19.29 8.05
C ASP A 245 29.14 -19.03 8.67
N ASP A 246 29.98 -18.22 8.01
CA ASP A 246 31.29 -17.81 8.55
C ASP A 246 31.15 -17.03 9.87
N LEU A 247 30.18 -16.12 9.97
CA LEU A 247 29.88 -15.39 11.20
C LEU A 247 29.43 -16.32 12.34
N MET A 248 28.69 -17.39 12.02
CA MET A 248 28.28 -18.39 13.01
C MET A 248 29.45 -19.27 13.45
N GLU A 249 30.36 -19.63 12.56
CA GLU A 249 31.60 -20.32 12.93
C GLU A 249 32.48 -19.44 13.84
N ASN A 250 32.56 -18.15 13.54
CA ASN A 250 33.31 -17.14 14.31
C ASN A 250 32.61 -16.72 15.62
N CYS A 251 31.55 -17.42 16.03
CA CYS A 251 30.88 -17.20 17.31
C CYS A 251 31.53 -17.96 18.48
N HIS A 252 32.35 -18.98 18.18
CA HIS A 252 32.97 -19.85 19.17
C HIS A 252 34.48 -19.56 19.29
N GLU A 253 35.02 -19.62 20.50
CA GLU A 253 36.46 -19.39 20.77
C GLU A 253 37.44 -20.25 19.96
N ARG A 254 37.01 -21.40 19.41
CA ARG A 254 37.83 -22.25 18.54
C ARG A 254 38.22 -21.56 17.22
N ARG A 255 37.41 -20.59 16.79
CA ARG A 255 37.60 -19.83 15.55
C ARG A 255 37.88 -18.35 15.80
N TRP A 256 38.04 -17.96 17.07
CA TRP A 256 38.42 -16.60 17.42
C TRP A 256 39.90 -16.33 17.13
N PRO A 257 40.25 -15.07 16.82
CA PRO A 257 41.62 -14.69 16.55
C PRO A 257 42.49 -14.84 17.81
N PRO A 258 43.83 -14.90 17.67
CA PRO A 258 44.74 -15.18 18.77
C PRO A 258 44.57 -14.27 19.98
N GLY A 259 44.17 -13.03 19.78
CA GLY A 259 43.90 -12.04 20.83
C GLY A 259 42.62 -12.27 21.67
N LEU A 260 41.80 -13.26 21.29
CA LEU A 260 40.54 -13.64 21.94
C LEU A 260 40.46 -15.15 22.29
N SER A 261 41.39 -15.97 21.78
CA SER A 261 41.28 -17.43 21.79
C SER A 261 41.26 -18.08 23.17
N SER A 262 41.94 -17.51 24.17
CA SER A 262 42.03 -18.07 25.53
C SER A 262 41.48 -17.12 26.60
N LEU A 263 41.04 -17.67 27.74
CA LEU A 263 40.57 -16.87 28.87
C LEU A 263 41.65 -15.91 29.39
N GLU A 264 42.91 -16.35 29.46
CA GLU A 264 44.05 -15.53 29.89
C GLU A 264 44.27 -14.36 28.93
N THR A 265 44.28 -14.63 27.63
CA THR A 265 44.36 -13.59 26.60
C THR A 265 43.20 -12.61 26.74
N ARG A 266 42.00 -13.11 27.05
CA ARG A 266 40.81 -12.26 27.25
C ARG A 266 40.90 -11.34 28.46
N GLN A 267 41.52 -11.79 29.53
CA GLN A 267 41.75 -10.97 30.71
C GLN A 267 42.80 -9.90 30.44
N ASN A 268 43.91 -10.27 29.77
CA ASN A 268 45.00 -9.36 29.44
C ASN A 268 44.58 -8.27 28.43
N ASN A 269 43.75 -8.63 27.44
CA ASN A 269 43.32 -7.74 26.38
C ASN A 269 42.01 -6.99 26.68
N ARG A 270 41.47 -7.10 27.90
CA ARG A 270 40.16 -6.54 28.26
C ARG A 270 39.99 -5.04 27.92
N ARG A 271 41.05 -4.25 28.08
CA ARG A 271 41.03 -2.81 27.78
C ARG A 271 40.98 -2.51 26.28
N LEU A 272 41.42 -3.44 25.44
CA LEU A 272 41.39 -3.29 23.99
C LEU A 272 39.99 -3.48 23.42
N TYR A 273 39.13 -4.22 24.11
CA TYR A 273 37.77 -4.49 23.65
C TYR A 273 36.88 -3.26 23.60
N GLU A 274 37.14 -2.27 24.46
CA GLU A 274 36.43 -0.99 24.45
C GLU A 274 36.66 -0.20 23.15
N LYS A 275 37.68 -0.56 22.35
CA LYS A 275 37.96 0.06 21.05
C LYS A 275 37.13 -0.54 19.91
N TYR A 276 36.43 -1.64 20.12
CA TYR A 276 35.61 -2.25 19.07
C TYR A 276 34.39 -1.38 18.75
N VAL A 277 34.11 -1.25 17.46
CA VAL A 277 32.84 -0.79 16.93
C VAL A 277 31.92 -2.00 16.84
N CYS A 278 30.99 -2.10 17.79
CA CYS A 278 30.01 -3.17 17.87
C CYS A 278 28.68 -2.76 17.24
N LYS A 279 28.05 -3.68 16.52
CA LYS A 279 26.67 -3.57 16.01
C LYS A 279 25.77 -4.54 16.78
N ARG A 280 24.54 -4.14 17.09
CA ARG A 280 23.62 -4.96 17.87
C ARG A 280 22.93 -6.00 16.99
N VAL A 281 22.88 -7.25 17.46
CA VAL A 281 21.97 -8.24 16.87
C VAL A 281 20.54 -7.97 17.36
N PRO A 282 19.56 -7.73 16.47
CA PRO A 282 18.20 -7.38 16.87
C PRO A 282 17.58 -8.40 17.84
N GLY A 283 17.05 -7.92 18.95
CA GLY A 283 16.34 -8.76 19.93
C GLY A 283 17.20 -9.76 20.70
N LYS A 284 18.53 -9.71 20.59
CA LYS A 284 19.46 -10.63 21.27
C LYS A 284 20.49 -9.87 22.11
N GLN A 285 21.03 -10.54 23.13
CA GLN A 285 22.23 -10.11 23.84
C GLN A 285 23.47 -10.62 23.08
N ALA A 286 23.62 -10.17 21.84
CA ALA A 286 24.78 -10.45 21.02
C ALA A 286 25.17 -9.21 20.21
N VAL A 287 26.45 -9.10 19.90
CA VAL A 287 27.00 -8.05 19.06
C VAL A 287 27.80 -8.65 17.90
N LEU A 288 27.76 -7.94 16.78
CA LEU A 288 28.58 -8.15 15.61
C LEU A 288 29.77 -7.19 15.66
N VAL A 289 30.96 -7.70 15.40
CA VAL A 289 32.18 -6.91 15.22
C VAL A 289 32.68 -7.20 13.81
N LEU A 290 32.24 -6.38 12.86
CA LEU A 290 32.56 -6.56 11.43
C LEU A 290 33.92 -5.92 11.11
N GLN A 291 34.68 -6.55 10.22
CA GLN A 291 36.00 -6.04 9.84
C GLN A 291 35.94 -4.70 9.11
N CYS A 292 34.89 -4.47 8.32
CA CYS A 292 34.68 -3.20 7.63
C CYS A 292 34.53 -1.99 8.57
N ASP A 293 34.00 -2.18 9.77
CA ASP A 293 33.82 -1.13 10.79
C ASP A 293 35.01 -1.02 11.76
N ASN A 294 35.95 -1.97 11.72
CA ASN A 294 37.02 -2.15 12.71
C ASN A 294 38.42 -2.19 12.07
N THR A 295 38.63 -1.47 10.98
CA THR A 295 39.93 -1.39 10.28
C THR A 295 41.05 -0.75 11.14
N HIS A 296 40.69 -0.06 12.22
CA HIS A 296 41.61 0.53 13.20
C HIS A 296 42.06 -0.46 14.29
N VAL A 297 41.48 -1.65 14.36
CA VAL A 297 41.82 -2.68 15.35
C VAL A 297 42.85 -3.64 14.76
N ASP A 298 43.78 -4.12 15.58
CA ASP A 298 44.86 -5.02 15.17
C ASP A 298 44.32 -6.31 14.54
N GLU A 299 45.01 -6.82 13.50
CA GLU A 299 44.64 -8.06 12.81
C GLU A 299 44.61 -9.27 13.75
N HIS A 300 45.43 -9.31 14.80
CA HIS A 300 45.42 -10.39 15.80
C HIS A 300 44.15 -10.42 16.67
N MET A 301 43.30 -9.41 16.55
CA MET A 301 42.06 -9.22 17.30
C MET A 301 40.83 -9.30 16.39
N MET A 302 40.99 -9.56 15.09
CA MET A 302 39.92 -9.58 14.09
C MET A 302 40.00 -10.82 13.20
N VAL A 303 38.87 -11.17 12.57
CA VAL A 303 38.80 -12.23 11.56
C VAL A 303 37.80 -11.81 10.48
N GLU A 304 38.04 -12.17 9.23
CA GLU A 304 37.13 -11.93 8.11
C GLU A 304 36.00 -12.99 8.13
N PRO A 305 34.73 -12.64 7.84
CA PRO A 305 34.18 -11.29 7.59
C PRO A 305 33.89 -10.47 8.87
N GLY A 306 33.92 -11.13 10.03
CA GLY A 306 33.73 -10.52 11.34
C GLY A 306 33.55 -11.55 12.45
N LEU A 307 33.29 -11.06 13.66
CA LEU A 307 33.06 -11.86 14.87
C LEU A 307 31.63 -11.66 15.37
N VAL A 308 31.07 -12.73 15.94
CA VAL A 308 29.82 -12.67 16.72
C VAL A 308 30.18 -12.96 18.17
N MET A 309 29.81 -12.04 19.07
CA MET A 309 30.06 -12.19 20.50
C MET A 309 28.73 -12.18 21.24
N ILE A 310 28.48 -13.26 21.99
CA ILE A 310 27.27 -13.44 22.78
C ILE A 310 27.57 -13.09 24.23
N PHE A 311 26.62 -12.43 24.89
CA PHE A 311 26.75 -12.01 26.27
C PHE A 311 25.54 -12.46 27.07
N ALA A 312 25.75 -12.79 28.34
CA ALA A 312 24.65 -13.03 29.27
C ALA A 312 23.85 -11.75 29.55
N HIS A 313 24.54 -10.60 29.61
CA HIS A 313 23.98 -9.28 29.89
C HIS A 313 24.98 -8.17 29.54
N GLY A 314 24.51 -6.92 29.47
CA GLY A 314 25.38 -5.74 29.40
C GLY A 314 25.62 -5.20 27.99
N ILE A 315 24.69 -5.45 27.06
CA ILE A 315 24.64 -4.79 25.76
C ILE A 315 23.56 -3.72 25.79
N GLU A 316 23.96 -2.47 25.52
CA GLU A 316 23.09 -1.31 25.36
C GLU A 316 23.01 -0.91 23.88
#